data_AF-A0A522B791-F1
#
_entry.id   AF-A0A522B791-F1
#
_cell.length_a   1.000
_cell.length_b   1.000
_cell.length_c   1.000
_cell.angle_alpha   90.00
_cell.angle_beta   90.00
_cell.angle_gamma   90.00
#
_symmetry.space_group_name_H-M   'P 1'
#
loop_
_entity.id
_entity.type
_entity.pdbx_description
1 polymer ?
#
loop_
_entity_poly.entity_id
_entity_poly.type
_entity_poly.pdbx_seq_one_letter_code
_entity_poly.pdbx_strand_id
1 'polypeptide(L)'
;MSTQARCRPMQDLLATLPALPLGADGKPDYAGADTALLLQLCEHAEDCMRVAQSGLQGIGTLLVHAAPEADMGSIAGDVIEALGHLLAELGDLAGQCLILAGACRAQLASRKAAEAEGTHARGSPPLPRRA
;
A
#
# COMPACT_ATOMS: atom_id res chain seq x y z
N MET A 1 3.20 21.12 -21.32
CA MET A 1 2.31 19.94 -21.26
C MET A 1 3.18 18.74 -20.95
N SER A 2 3.36 18.41 -19.68
CA SER A 2 4.16 17.26 -19.29
C SER A 2 3.35 16.00 -19.54
N THR A 3 3.87 15.09 -20.35
CA THR A 3 3.33 13.74 -20.57
C THR A 3 3.52 12.95 -19.28
N GLN A 4 2.67 13.20 -18.28
CA GLN A 4 2.62 12.39 -17.07
C GLN A 4 2.17 11.01 -17.55
N ALA A 5 3.10 10.04 -17.50
CA ALA A 5 2.72 8.63 -17.62
C ALA A 5 1.52 8.45 -16.68
N ARG A 6 0.39 7.99 -17.23
CA ARG A 6 -0.84 7.87 -16.45
C ARG A 6 -0.59 6.77 -15.43
N CYS A 7 -0.08 7.14 -14.26
CA CYS A 7 0.04 6.23 -13.13
C CYS A 7 -1.37 5.73 -12.85
N ARG A 8 -1.55 4.41 -12.77
CA ARG A 8 -2.84 3.77 -12.51
C ARG A 8 -2.65 2.96 -11.23
N PRO A 9 -2.48 3.61 -10.05
CA PRO A 9 -1.94 2.94 -8.86
C PRO A 9 -2.69 1.66 -8.48
N MET A 10 -4.02 1.66 -8.59
CA MET A 10 -4.83 0.48 -8.34
C MET A 10 -4.59 -0.64 -9.37
N GLN A 11 -4.45 -0.30 -10.66
CA GLN A 11 -4.13 -1.29 -11.69
C GLN A 11 -2.71 -1.84 -11.51
N ASP A 12 -1.75 -0.96 -11.21
CA ASP A 12 -0.36 -1.33 -11.00
C ASP A 12 -0.22 -2.24 -9.76
N LEU A 13 -0.95 -1.93 -8.67
CA LEU A 13 -1.04 -2.77 -7.49
C LEU A 13 -1.65 -4.14 -7.83
N LEU A 14 -2.82 -4.17 -8.50
CA LEU A 14 -3.50 -5.42 -8.88
C LEU A 14 -2.68 -6.28 -9.84
N ALA A 15 -1.89 -5.67 -10.71
CA ALA A 15 -0.99 -6.39 -11.63
C ALA A 15 0.21 -7.01 -10.89
N THR A 16 0.66 -6.37 -9.80
CA THR A 16 1.85 -6.79 -9.05
C THR A 16 1.52 -7.84 -7.97
N LEU A 17 0.34 -7.74 -7.35
CA LEU A 17 -0.10 -8.65 -6.27
C LEU A 17 0.06 -10.15 -6.58
N PRO A 18 -0.29 -10.67 -7.77
CA PRO A 18 -0.16 -12.09 -8.08
C PRO A 18 1.28 -12.63 -8.04
N ALA A 19 2.28 -11.75 -8.12
CA ALA A 19 3.68 -12.15 -8.02
C ALA A 19 4.16 -12.35 -6.57
N LEU A 20 3.39 -11.91 -5.58
CA LEU A 20 3.71 -12.09 -4.16
C LEU A 20 3.53 -13.57 -3.78
N PRO A 21 4.59 -14.27 -3.34
CA PRO A 21 4.47 -15.66 -2.97
C PRO A 21 3.54 -15.83 -1.77
N LEU A 22 2.90 -16.99 -1.70
CA LEU A 22 2.04 -17.39 -0.60
C LEU A 22 2.72 -18.49 0.21
N GLY A 23 2.60 -18.41 1.54
CA GLY A 23 2.96 -19.48 2.46
C GLY A 23 1.97 -20.64 2.42
N ALA A 24 2.30 -21.72 3.14
CA ALA A 24 1.45 -22.91 3.22
C ALA A 24 0.07 -22.64 3.88
N ASP A 25 -0.07 -21.56 4.65
CA ASP A 25 -1.33 -21.11 5.24
C ASP A 25 -2.14 -20.20 4.29
N GLY A 26 -1.68 -20.01 3.05
CA GLY A 26 -2.32 -19.17 2.04
C GLY A 26 -2.12 -17.66 2.27
N LYS A 27 -1.30 -17.26 3.26
CA LYS A 27 -0.99 -15.85 3.51
C LYS A 27 0.24 -15.40 2.72
N PRO A 28 0.39 -14.10 2.46
CA PRO A 28 1.60 -13.57 1.83
C PRO A 28 2.88 -13.95 2.55
N ASP A 29 3.83 -14.52 1.82
CA ASP A 29 5.20 -14.78 2.28
C ASP A 29 6.13 -13.64 1.86
N TYR A 30 6.18 -12.60 2.69
CA TYR A 30 7.09 -11.48 2.43
C TYR A 30 8.57 -11.90 2.53
N ALA A 31 8.90 -12.90 3.35
CA ALA A 31 10.28 -13.32 3.56
C ALA A 31 10.86 -14.00 2.31
N GLY A 32 10.04 -14.79 1.60
CA GLY A 32 10.37 -15.44 0.33
C GLY A 32 10.27 -14.54 -0.91
N ALA A 33 9.66 -13.35 -0.82
CA ALA A 33 9.47 -12.45 -1.96
C ALA A 33 10.77 -11.76 -2.43
N ASP A 34 10.91 -11.46 -3.72
CA ASP A 34 12.06 -10.69 -4.21
C ASP A 34 12.08 -9.24 -3.66
N THR A 35 13.27 -8.67 -3.47
CA THR A 35 13.44 -7.29 -2.94
C THR A 35 12.85 -6.25 -3.88
N ALA A 36 13.00 -6.40 -5.20
CA ALA A 36 12.43 -5.46 -6.16
C ALA A 36 10.90 -5.52 -6.14
N LEU A 37 10.33 -6.72 -6.03
CA LEU A 37 8.89 -6.92 -5.87
C LEU A 37 8.35 -6.22 -4.61
N LEU A 38 9.03 -6.37 -3.45
CA LEU A 38 8.60 -5.72 -2.21
C LEU A 38 8.63 -4.19 -2.31
N LEU A 39 9.61 -3.61 -3.01
CA LEU A 39 9.69 -2.18 -3.27
C LEU A 39 8.53 -1.71 -4.15
N GLN A 40 8.26 -2.42 -5.25
CA GLN A 40 7.14 -2.10 -6.17
C GLN A 40 5.79 -2.19 -5.46
N LEU A 41 5.55 -3.27 -4.70
CA LEU A 41 4.32 -3.42 -3.92
C LEU A 41 4.14 -2.31 -2.90
N CYS A 42 5.22 -1.90 -2.22
CA CYS A 42 5.17 -0.79 -1.28
C CYS A 42 4.76 0.52 -1.98
N GLU A 43 5.41 0.85 -3.09
CA GLU A 43 5.12 2.06 -3.87
C GLU A 43 3.69 2.06 -4.39
N HIS A 44 3.27 0.98 -5.06
CA HIS A 44 1.92 0.88 -5.63
C HIS A 44 0.83 0.88 -4.55
N ALA A 45 1.08 0.27 -3.39
CA ALA A 45 0.14 0.30 -2.27
C ALA A 45 0.02 1.72 -1.67
N GLU A 46 1.15 2.41 -1.45
CA GLU A 46 1.13 3.79 -0.95
C GLU A 46 0.44 4.74 -1.94
N ASP A 47 0.70 4.59 -3.24
CA ASP A 47 0.05 5.36 -4.30
C ASP A 47 -1.45 5.09 -4.37
N CYS A 48 -1.87 3.82 -4.29
CA CYS A 48 -3.27 3.43 -4.28
C CYS A 48 -4.00 3.96 -3.04
N MET A 49 -3.37 3.87 -1.87
CA MET A 49 -3.87 4.46 -0.62
C MET A 49 -4.10 5.97 -0.77
N ARG A 50 -3.13 6.71 -1.33
CA ARG A 50 -3.26 8.17 -1.53
C ARG A 50 -4.39 8.52 -2.48
N VAL A 51 -4.57 7.77 -3.57
CA VAL A 51 -5.69 7.97 -4.50
C VAL A 51 -7.03 7.71 -3.81
N ALA A 52 -7.14 6.61 -3.06
CA ALA A 52 -8.36 6.28 -2.31
C ALA A 52 -8.70 7.37 -1.28
N GLN A 53 -7.72 7.81 -0.48
CA GLN A 53 -7.89 8.88 0.50
C GLN A 53 -8.28 10.23 -0.12
N SER A 54 -7.64 10.58 -1.25
CA SER A 54 -8.00 11.80 -1.99
C SER A 54 -9.43 11.72 -2.55
N GLY A 55 -9.84 10.55 -3.05
CA GLY A 55 -11.21 10.29 -3.50
C GLY A 55 -12.23 10.41 -2.37
N LEU A 56 -11.96 9.78 -1.22
CA LEU A 56 -12.77 9.88 -0.01
C LEU A 56 -13.00 11.34 0.40
N GLN A 57 -11.92 12.13 0.46
CA GLN A 57 -12.00 13.55 0.81
C GLN A 57 -12.83 14.34 -0.21
N GLY A 58 -12.58 14.13 -1.51
CA GLY A 58 -13.31 14.82 -2.57
C GLY A 58 -14.80 14.51 -2.56
N ILE A 59 -15.17 13.23 -2.46
CA ILE A 59 -16.57 12.79 -2.37
C ILE A 59 -17.20 13.33 -1.08
N GLY A 60 -16.51 13.25 0.05
CA GLY A 60 -17.00 13.79 1.32
C GLY A 60 -17.31 15.29 1.25
N THR A 61 -16.42 16.08 0.64
CA THR A 61 -16.66 17.51 0.39
C THR A 61 -17.87 17.74 -0.52
N LEU A 62 -18.02 16.96 -1.60
CA LEU A 62 -19.18 17.06 -2.48
C LEU A 62 -20.49 16.75 -1.75
N LEU A 63 -20.51 15.72 -0.90
CA LEU A 63 -21.68 15.34 -0.12
C LEU A 63 -22.11 16.42 0.89
N VAL A 64 -21.15 17.08 1.54
CA VAL A 64 -21.45 18.21 2.43
C VAL A 64 -22.16 19.33 1.68
N HIS A 65 -21.74 19.62 0.44
CA HIS A 65 -22.38 20.64 -0.38
C HIS A 65 -23.72 20.21 -0.98
N ALA A 66 -23.93 18.92 -1.21
CA ALA A 66 -25.14 18.35 -1.78
C ALA A 66 -26.20 17.97 -0.73
N ALA A 67 -25.89 18.12 0.57
CA ALA A 67 -26.79 17.74 1.66
C ALA A 67 -28.15 18.47 1.62
N PRO A 68 -28.25 19.79 1.35
CA PRO A 68 -29.54 20.47 1.25
C PRO A 68 -30.45 19.89 0.15
N GLU A 69 -29.86 19.53 -0.99
CA GLU A 69 -30.54 18.92 -2.13
C GLU A 69 -31.04 17.50 -1.80
N ALA A 70 -30.24 16.74 -1.05
CA ALA A 70 -30.67 15.45 -0.51
C ALA A 70 -31.88 15.60 0.42
N ASP A 71 -31.87 16.57 1.34
CA ASP A 71 -32.98 16.80 2.28
C ASP A 71 -34.26 17.29 1.58
N MET A 72 -34.12 18.01 0.47
CA MET A 72 -35.23 18.43 -0.39
C MET A 72 -35.76 17.31 -1.30
N GLY A 73 -35.15 16.11 -1.25
CA GLY A 73 -35.54 14.95 -2.05
C GLY A 73 -35.19 15.04 -3.54
N SER A 74 -34.33 16.01 -3.93
CA SER A 74 -33.86 16.12 -5.32
C SER A 74 -32.73 15.15 -5.65
N ILE A 75 -32.11 14.54 -4.62
CA ILE A 75 -31.21 13.40 -4.74
C ILE A 75 -31.95 12.17 -4.22
N ALA A 76 -32.01 11.12 -5.04
CA ALA A 76 -32.65 9.87 -4.66
C ALA A 76 -31.85 9.18 -3.53
N GLY A 77 -32.55 8.59 -2.55
CA GLY A 77 -31.93 8.01 -1.37
C GLY A 77 -30.99 6.84 -1.66
N ASP A 78 -31.24 6.07 -2.73
CA ASP A 78 -30.39 4.99 -3.21
C ASP A 78 -29.02 5.49 -3.69
N VAL A 79 -28.94 6.71 -4.23
CA VAL A 79 -27.67 7.36 -4.59
C VAL A 79 -26.84 7.66 -3.34
N ILE A 80 -27.47 8.14 -2.27
CA ILE A 80 -26.81 8.45 -1.00
C ILE A 80 -26.29 7.16 -0.36
N GLU A 81 -27.11 6.11 -0.35
CA GLU A 81 -26.73 4.78 0.13
C GLU A 81 -25.54 4.21 -0.66
N ALA A 82 -25.61 4.25 -2.00
CA ALA A 82 -24.52 3.78 -2.86
C ALA A 82 -23.21 4.53 -2.63
N LEU A 83 -23.27 5.85 -2.42
CA LEU A 83 -22.08 6.66 -2.08
C LEU A 83 -21.53 6.32 -0.70
N GLY A 84 -22.40 6.10 0.30
CA GLY A 84 -22.00 5.63 1.63
C GLY A 84 -21.25 4.30 1.56
N HIS A 85 -21.76 3.33 0.80
CA HIS A 85 -21.07 2.06 0.56
C HIS A 85 -19.72 2.24 -0.12
N LEU A 86 -19.64 3.07 -1.17
CA LEU A 86 -18.37 3.32 -1.85
C LEU A 86 -17.33 3.97 -0.92
N LEU A 87 -17.73 4.91 -0.07
CA LEU A 87 -16.84 5.52 0.91
C LEU A 87 -16.31 4.49 1.93
N ALA A 88 -17.15 3.54 2.36
CA ALA A 88 -16.70 2.46 3.24
C ALA A 88 -15.64 1.58 2.54
N GLU A 89 -15.93 1.12 1.31
CA GLU A 89 -15.02 0.28 0.51
C GLU A 89 -13.68 0.96 0.22
N LEU A 90 -13.69 2.26 -0.11
CA LEU A 90 -12.46 3.03 -0.33
C LEU A 90 -11.65 3.19 0.96
N GLY A 91 -12.32 3.33 2.11
CA GLY A 91 -11.67 3.36 3.43
C GLY A 91 -10.97 2.05 3.75
N ASP A 92 -11.66 0.93 3.55
CA ASP A 92 -11.11 -0.41 3.77
C ASP A 92 -9.94 -0.69 2.82
N LEU A 93 -10.08 -0.35 1.53
CA LEU A 93 -8.99 -0.47 0.56
C LEU A 93 -7.74 0.33 1.00
N ALA A 94 -7.92 1.58 1.44
CA ALA A 94 -6.80 2.40 1.92
C ALA A 94 -6.12 1.76 3.14
N GLY A 95 -6.90 1.20 4.06
CA GLY A 95 -6.40 0.45 5.22
C GLY A 95 -5.60 -0.79 4.82
N GLN A 96 -6.10 -1.59 3.88
CA GLN A 96 -5.39 -2.77 3.38
C GLN A 96 -4.08 -2.40 2.67
N CYS A 97 -4.08 -1.32 1.88
CA CYS A 97 -2.87 -0.79 1.25
C CYS A 97 -1.82 -0.37 2.29
N LEU A 98 -2.24 0.27 3.39
CA LEU A 98 -1.34 0.65 4.48
C LEU A 98 -0.70 -0.57 5.15
N ILE A 99 -1.49 -1.61 5.42
CA ILE A 99 -1.00 -2.86 6.01
C ILE A 99 0.02 -3.52 5.08
N LEU A 100 -0.29 -3.63 3.78
CA LEU A 100 0.59 -4.21 2.76
C LEU A 100 1.93 -3.44 2.67
N ALA A 101 1.87 -2.11 2.53
CA ALA A 101 3.07 -1.27 2.48
C ALA A 101 3.90 -1.38 3.77
N GLY A 102 3.23 -1.46 4.93
CA GLY A 102 3.86 -1.69 6.23
C GLY A 102 4.64 -3.01 6.27
N ALA A 103 4.03 -4.11 5.83
CA ALA A 103 4.65 -5.43 5.79
C ALA A 103 5.87 -5.47 4.86
N CYS A 104 5.75 -4.89 3.66
CA CYS A 104 6.87 -4.78 2.72
C CYS A 104 8.05 -4.00 3.33
N ARG A 105 7.79 -2.83 3.94
CA ARG A 105 8.84 -2.02 4.56
C ARG A 105 9.51 -2.71 5.74
N ALA A 106 8.74 -3.39 6.58
CA ALA A 106 9.29 -4.16 7.70
C ALA A 106 10.27 -5.23 7.20
N GLN A 107 9.87 -6.00 6.18
CA GLN A 107 10.73 -7.03 5.60
C GLN A 107 11.99 -6.45 4.93
N LEU A 108 11.85 -5.36 4.18
CA LEU A 108 12.99 -4.66 3.57
C LEU A 108 13.97 -4.15 4.63
N ALA A 109 13.46 -3.64 5.77
CA ALA A 109 14.29 -3.20 6.88
C ALA A 109 15.02 -4.37 7.55
N SER A 110 14.34 -5.50 7.77
CA SER A 110 14.94 -6.73 8.32
C SER A 110 16.09 -7.25 7.43
N ARG A 111 15.92 -7.22 6.10
CA ARG A 111 16.99 -7.60 5.16
C ARG A 111 18.21 -6.70 5.28
N LYS A 112 18.01 -5.38 5.28
CA LYS A 112 19.09 -4.40 5.44
C LYS A 112 19.86 -4.59 6.75
N ALA A 113 19.17 -4.91 7.85
CA ALA A 113 19.81 -5.19 9.13
C ALA A 113 20.70 -6.45 9.07
N ALA A 114 20.19 -7.54 8.50
CA ALA A 114 20.95 -8.80 8.34
C ALA A 114 22.19 -8.63 7.44
N GLU A 115 22.09 -7.82 6.38
CA GLU A 115 23.23 -7.49 5.51
C GLU A 115 24.32 -6.69 6.24
N ALA A 116 23.93 -5.77 7.12
CA ALA A 116 24.87 -4.97 7.92
C ALA A 116 25.63 -5.84 8.94
N GLU A 117 24.94 -6.76 9.61
CA GLU A 117 25.56 -7.71 10.55
C GLU A 117 26.53 -8.67 9.85
N GLY A 118 26.15 -9.21 8.69
CA GLY A 118 27.01 -10.10 7.89
C GLY A 118 28.22 -9.40 7.24
N THR A 119 28.17 -8.07 7.08
CA THR A 119 29.31 -7.26 6.62
C THR A 119 30.28 -6.99 7.78
N HIS A 120 29.77 -6.75 8.99
CA HIS A 120 30.59 -6.56 10.18
C HIS A 120 31.36 -7.83 10.58
N ALA A 121 30.74 -9.00 10.46
CA ALA A 121 31.38 -10.30 10.76
C ALA A 121 32.53 -10.65 9.79
N ARG A 122 32.49 -10.17 8.53
CA ARG A 122 33.54 -10.42 7.53
C ARG A 122 34.71 -9.44 7.59
N GLY A 123 34.57 -8.33 8.31
CA GLY A 123 35.60 -7.28 8.42
C GLY A 123 36.52 -7.38 9.65
N SER A 124 36.33 -8.36 10.53
CA SER A 124 37.15 -8.48 11.75
C SER A 124 38.56 -9.00 11.43
N PRO A 125 39.64 -8.25 11.76
CA PRO A 125 41.00 -8.71 11.55
C PRO A 125 41.34 -9.89 12.49
N PRO A 126 42.19 -10.85 12.06
CA PRO A 126 42.55 -11.99 12.90
C PRO A 126 43.29 -11.52 14.15
N LEU A 127 42.88 -12.07 15.31
CA LEU A 127 43.51 -11.78 16.61
C LEU A 127 45.01 -12.11 16.56
N PRO A 128 45.88 -11.25 17.11
CA PRO A 128 47.32 -11.52 17.13
C PRO A 128 47.60 -12.76 17.97
N ARG A 129 48.27 -13.76 17.37
CA ARG A 129 48.78 -14.93 18.08
C ARG A 129 49.81 -14.45 19.11
N ARG A 130 49.48 -14.59 20.39
CA ARG A 130 50.44 -14.37 21.49
C ARG A 130 51.52 -15.44 21.39
N ALA A 131 52.77 -14.99 21.27
CA ALA A 131 53.99 -15.80 21.38
C ALA A 131 54.33 -16.07 22.86
#